data_AF-A0A7C4VDN8-F1
#
_entry.id   AF-A0A7C4VDN8-F1
#
_cell.length_a   1.000
_cell.length_b   1.000
_cell.length_c   1.000
_cell.angle_alpha   90.00
_cell.angle_beta   90.00
_cell.angle_gamma   90.00
#
_symmetry.space_group_name_H-M   'P 1'
#
loop_
_entity.id
_entity.type
_entity.pdbx_description
1 polymer ?
#
loop_
_entity_poly.entity_id
_entity_poly.type
_entity_poly.pdbx_seq_one_letter_code
_entity_poly.pdbx_strand_id
1 'polypeptide(L)'
;MYKVERILFYTIIFALIVTVAILTTKIENLSKEVNIPKETAIQLAQTITVLRPSFITSNYLDNFVKGTPLYGYGYAFLKAEEVSGIGADYLICISIHETGWGKSTNWTQYNNPASWGITDSGWNSEAYKLSKMTKEQAIVYWATQLKNLYLTKGGAYYSGETLYSINKYYASDKNWASSILYIHSNLVKTFPEDAQAKEWVMETRIMKGNLPAPDFYTLDYWTKPLTRSELAIILYRINGR
;
A
#
# COMPACT_ATOMS: atom_id res chain seq x y z
N MET A 1 -15.20 54.20 -30.15
CA MET A 1 -14.98 53.13 -29.17
C MET A 1 -14.60 53.78 -27.86
N TYR A 2 -15.60 53.87 -26.99
CA TYR A 2 -15.81 54.96 -26.06
C TYR A 2 -15.12 54.65 -24.73
N LYS A 3 -14.64 55.69 -24.03
CA LYS A 3 -13.93 55.64 -22.73
C LYS A 3 -14.54 54.65 -21.72
N VAL A 4 -15.86 54.46 -21.78
CA VAL A 4 -16.65 53.50 -20.98
C VAL A 4 -16.29 52.04 -21.28
N GLU A 5 -16.13 51.65 -22.56
CA GLU A 5 -15.77 50.29 -22.97
C GLU A 5 -14.36 49.92 -22.50
N ARG A 6 -13.42 50.88 -22.53
CA ARG A 6 -12.06 50.70 -21.96
C ARG A 6 -12.12 50.50 -20.45
N ILE A 7 -12.90 51.31 -19.72
CA ILE A 7 -13.03 51.17 -18.27
C ILE A 7 -13.63 49.81 -17.92
N LEU A 8 -14.68 49.39 -18.61
CA LEU A 8 -15.34 48.10 -18.42
C LEU A 8 -14.40 46.93 -18.71
N PHE A 9 -13.58 47.03 -19.76
CA PHE A 9 -12.58 46.02 -20.09
C PHE A 9 -11.52 45.86 -18.98
N TYR A 10 -10.99 46.97 -18.46
CA TYR A 10 -9.99 46.92 -17.39
C TYR A 10 -10.57 46.42 -16.05
N THR A 11 -11.81 46.75 -15.70
CA THR A 11 -12.45 46.22 -14.49
C THR A 11 -12.71 44.72 -14.58
N ILE A 12 -13.13 44.21 -15.73
CA ILE A 12 -13.30 42.77 -15.96
C ILE A 12 -11.96 42.04 -15.85
N ILE A 13 -10.91 42.56 -16.50
CA ILE A 13 -9.56 41.95 -16.41
C ILE A 13 -9.05 41.96 -14.97
N PHE A 14 -9.22 43.06 -14.24
CA PHE A 14 -8.81 43.14 -12.85
C PHE A 14 -9.54 42.11 -11.97
N ALA A 15 -10.86 41.99 -12.11
CA ALA A 15 -11.65 41.00 -11.38
C ALA A 15 -11.20 39.56 -11.72
N LEU A 16 -10.87 39.29 -12.98
CA LEU A 16 -10.36 37.99 -13.43
C LEU A 16 -9.01 37.66 -12.77
N ILE A 17 -8.07 38.60 -12.78
CA ILE A 17 -6.74 38.44 -12.17
C ILE A 17 -6.86 38.17 -10.68
N VAL A 18 -7.69 38.94 -9.96
CA VAL A 18 -7.92 38.74 -8.52
C VAL A 18 -8.53 37.37 -8.26
N THR A 19 -9.50 36.95 -9.08
CA THR A 19 -10.15 35.64 -8.92
C THR A 19 -9.17 34.49 -9.16
N VAL A 20 -8.34 34.58 -10.20
CA VAL A 20 -7.29 33.60 -10.50
C VAL A 20 -6.28 33.55 -9.36
N ALA A 21 -5.83 34.69 -8.84
CA ALA A 21 -4.91 34.74 -7.71
C ALA A 21 -5.47 34.06 -6.45
N ILE A 22 -6.74 34.33 -6.12
CA ILE A 22 -7.42 33.67 -4.99
C ILE A 22 -7.50 32.15 -5.20
N LEU A 23 -7.84 31.71 -6.41
CA LEU A 23 -7.91 30.29 -6.76
C LEU A 23 -6.53 29.64 -6.65
N THR A 24 -5.47 30.27 -7.16
CA THR A 24 -4.10 29.72 -7.09
C THR A 24 -3.64 29.60 -5.65
N THR A 25 -3.88 30.61 -4.80
CA THR A 25 -3.50 30.53 -3.38
C THR A 25 -4.31 29.48 -2.63
N LYS A 26 -5.58 29.28 -2.99
CA LYS A 26 -6.40 28.22 -2.39
C LYS A 26 -5.92 26.83 -2.82
N ILE A 27 -5.56 26.65 -4.09
CA ILE A 27 -4.96 25.42 -4.61
C ILE A 27 -3.63 25.14 -3.91
N GLU A 28 -2.76 26.15 -3.77
CA GLU A 28 -1.45 26.02 -3.13
C GLU A 28 -1.58 25.63 -1.64
N ASN A 29 -2.58 26.18 -0.94
CA ASN A 29 -2.86 25.81 0.44
C ASN A 29 -3.50 24.41 0.57
N LEU A 30 -4.29 23.96 -0.40
CA LEU A 30 -4.82 22.60 -0.45
C LEU A 30 -3.77 21.57 -0.86
N SER A 31 -2.72 21.98 -1.59
CA SER A 31 -1.60 21.13 -1.99
C SER A 31 -0.50 21.03 -0.94
N LYS A 32 -0.59 21.76 0.18
CA LYS A 32 0.37 21.64 1.27
C LYS A 32 0.20 20.26 1.92
N GLU A 33 1.31 19.50 1.98
CA GLU A 33 1.34 18.20 2.64
C GLU A 33 0.80 18.32 4.07
N VAL A 34 -0.23 17.54 4.38
CA VAL A 34 -0.74 17.41 5.75
C VAL A 34 0.23 16.54 6.53
N ASN A 35 0.95 17.14 7.48
CA ASN A 35 1.80 16.39 8.38
C ASN A 35 0.94 15.69 9.45
N ILE A 36 0.73 14.38 9.28
CA ILE A 36 0.03 13.55 10.26
C ILE A 36 1.01 13.23 11.40
N PRO A 37 0.68 13.55 12.67
CA PRO A 37 1.53 13.16 13.80
C PRO A 37 1.84 11.66 13.77
N LYS A 38 3.10 11.30 14.02
CA LYS A 38 3.58 9.90 13.95
C LYS A 38 2.69 8.92 14.73
N GLU A 39 2.20 9.31 15.89
CA GLU A 39 1.32 8.48 16.72
C GLU A 39 -0.05 8.22 16.07
N THR A 40 -0.64 9.25 15.45
CA THR A 40 -1.87 9.11 14.67
C THR A 40 -1.66 8.24 13.43
N ALA A 41 -0.52 8.38 12.74
CA ALA A 41 -0.18 7.54 11.59
C ALA A 41 -0.03 6.06 11.99
N ILE A 42 0.58 5.78 13.14
CA ILE A 42 0.69 4.42 13.71
C ILE A 42 -0.70 3.87 14.06
N GLN A 43 -1.56 4.66 14.72
CA GLN A 43 -2.91 4.24 15.07
C GLN A 43 -3.76 3.96 13.83
N LEU A 44 -3.67 4.80 12.80
CA LEU A 44 -4.34 4.56 11.52
C LEU A 44 -3.83 3.28 10.87
N ALA A 45 -2.51 3.08 10.82
CA ALA A 45 -1.89 1.89 10.23
C ALA A 45 -2.26 0.58 10.93
N GLN A 46 -2.50 0.61 12.25
CA GLN A 46 -3.04 -0.53 13.00
C GLN A 46 -4.44 -0.96 12.54
N THR A 47 -5.13 -0.13 11.76
CA THR A 47 -6.46 -0.42 11.21
C THR A 47 -6.44 -0.79 9.72
N ILE A 48 -5.32 -0.65 9.03
CA ILE A 48 -5.21 -0.95 7.60
C ILE A 48 -5.00 -2.45 7.42
N THR A 49 -5.91 -3.09 6.70
CA THR A 49 -5.78 -4.52 6.38
C THR A 49 -4.76 -4.71 5.26
N VAL A 50 -3.96 -5.77 5.35
CA VAL A 50 -3.08 -6.19 4.24
C VAL A 50 -3.83 -6.98 3.17
N LEU A 51 -5.09 -7.37 3.45
CA LEU A 51 -5.95 -8.10 2.53
C LEU A 51 -6.64 -7.16 1.55
N ARG A 52 -5.91 -6.77 0.51
CA ARG A 52 -6.36 -5.88 -0.54
C ARG A 52 -5.49 -6.00 -1.79
N PRO A 53 -6.00 -5.64 -2.98
CA PRO A 53 -5.15 -5.45 -4.13
C PRO A 53 -4.17 -4.27 -3.93
N SER A 54 -3.02 -4.34 -4.58
CA SER A 54 -2.01 -3.27 -4.58
C SER A 54 -2.21 -2.22 -5.68
N PHE A 55 -3.09 -2.50 -6.65
CA PHE A 55 -3.42 -1.64 -7.81
C PHE A 55 -2.24 -1.25 -8.71
N ILE A 56 -1.17 -2.05 -8.69
CA ILE A 56 0.05 -1.78 -9.44
C ILE A 56 0.39 -2.93 -10.39
N THR A 57 1.31 -2.67 -11.31
CA THR A 57 1.94 -3.69 -12.15
C THR A 57 3.27 -4.15 -11.55
N SER A 58 3.77 -5.30 -12.01
CA SER A 58 5.07 -5.83 -11.57
C SER A 58 6.22 -4.85 -11.82
N ASN A 59 6.12 -4.01 -12.86
CA ASN A 59 7.14 -3.03 -13.19
C ASN A 59 7.35 -2.00 -12.07
N TYR A 60 6.30 -1.62 -11.33
CA TYR A 60 6.46 -0.71 -10.19
C TYR A 60 7.27 -1.37 -9.07
N LEU A 61 6.99 -2.64 -8.79
CA LEU A 61 7.73 -3.42 -7.82
C LEU A 61 9.19 -3.60 -8.23
N ASP A 62 9.43 -4.04 -9.47
CA ASP A 62 10.78 -4.25 -10.00
C ASP A 62 11.59 -2.95 -10.03
N ASN A 63 10.98 -1.83 -10.44
CA ASN A 63 11.67 -0.54 -10.43
C ASN A 63 12.04 -0.10 -9.01
N PHE A 64 11.19 -0.32 -8.01
CA PHE A 64 11.48 0.03 -6.62
C PHE A 64 12.65 -0.75 -6.04
N VAL A 65 12.78 -2.03 -6.39
CA VAL A 65 13.87 -2.90 -5.91
C VAL A 65 15.02 -3.04 -6.91
N LYS A 66 15.09 -2.15 -7.91
CA LYS A 66 16.12 -2.18 -8.95
C LYS A 66 17.53 -2.11 -8.35
N GLY A 67 18.42 -2.97 -8.85
CA GLY A 67 19.78 -3.10 -8.33
C GLY A 67 19.91 -3.98 -7.09
N THR A 68 18.83 -4.65 -6.68
CA THR A 68 18.84 -5.64 -5.59
C THR A 68 18.55 -7.04 -6.11
N PRO A 69 18.86 -8.11 -5.36
CA PRO A 69 18.50 -9.48 -5.75
C PRO A 69 16.99 -9.78 -5.79
N LEU A 70 16.13 -8.84 -5.36
CA LEU A 70 14.68 -8.94 -5.53
C LEU A 70 14.20 -8.46 -6.91
N TYR A 71 15.07 -7.81 -7.69
CA TYR A 71 14.75 -7.34 -9.03
C TYR A 71 14.40 -8.51 -9.97
N GLY A 72 13.31 -8.35 -10.72
CA GLY A 72 12.80 -9.35 -11.67
C GLY A 72 11.77 -10.30 -11.07
N TYR A 73 11.45 -10.16 -9.78
CA TYR A 73 10.45 -10.98 -9.09
C TYR A 73 9.12 -10.26 -8.84
N GLY A 74 8.94 -9.02 -9.32
CA GLY A 74 7.69 -8.27 -9.17
C GLY A 74 6.45 -9.03 -9.64
N TYR A 75 6.57 -9.82 -10.72
CA TYR A 75 5.47 -10.67 -11.21
C TYR A 75 5.09 -11.77 -10.21
N ALA A 76 6.07 -12.37 -9.52
CA ALA A 76 5.80 -13.40 -8.51
C ALA A 76 5.04 -12.83 -7.30
N PHE A 77 5.33 -11.59 -6.90
CA PHE A 77 4.57 -10.91 -5.85
C PHE A 77 3.13 -10.60 -6.28
N LEU A 78 2.89 -10.19 -7.53
CA LEU A 78 1.51 -10.05 -8.04
C LEU A 78 0.78 -11.39 -8.11
N LYS A 79 1.47 -12.46 -8.50
CA LYS A 79 0.86 -13.79 -8.49
C LYS A 79 0.51 -14.24 -7.07
N ALA A 80 1.37 -13.92 -6.11
CA ALA A 80 1.12 -14.17 -4.70
C ALA A 80 -0.07 -13.35 -4.18
N GLU A 81 -0.23 -12.09 -4.60
CA GLU A 81 -1.43 -11.29 -4.31
C GLU A 81 -2.69 -11.96 -4.85
N GLU A 82 -2.69 -12.37 -6.12
CA GLU A 82 -3.85 -13.04 -6.74
C GLU A 82 -4.29 -14.29 -5.95
N VAL A 83 -3.33 -15.08 -5.45
CA VAL A 83 -3.61 -16.34 -4.75
C VAL A 83 -4.00 -16.11 -3.28
N SER A 84 -3.35 -15.17 -2.60
CA SER A 84 -3.49 -14.97 -1.14
C SER A 84 -4.48 -13.87 -0.76
N GLY A 85 -4.75 -12.95 -1.70
CA GLY A 85 -5.46 -11.69 -1.45
C GLY A 85 -4.64 -10.66 -0.66
N ILE A 86 -3.37 -10.93 -0.36
CA ILE A 86 -2.47 -10.00 0.34
C ILE A 86 -1.83 -9.06 -0.68
N GLY A 87 -1.87 -7.74 -0.45
CA GLY A 87 -1.30 -6.75 -1.36
C GLY A 87 0.17 -7.05 -1.68
N ALA A 88 0.51 -7.09 -2.97
CA ALA A 88 1.85 -7.37 -3.46
C ALA A 88 2.87 -6.32 -2.99
N ASP A 89 2.41 -5.09 -2.78
CA ASP A 89 3.15 -4.00 -2.16
C ASP A 89 3.51 -4.30 -0.69
N TYR A 90 2.63 -4.93 0.08
CA TYR A 90 2.98 -5.40 1.42
C TYR A 90 3.90 -6.62 1.39
N LEU A 91 3.62 -7.60 0.52
CA LEU A 91 4.43 -8.81 0.42
C LEU A 91 5.89 -8.49 0.09
N ILE A 92 6.13 -7.60 -0.89
CA ILE A 92 7.51 -7.20 -1.22
C ILE A 92 8.15 -6.37 -0.10
N CYS A 93 7.40 -5.53 0.61
CA CYS A 93 7.95 -4.75 1.72
C CYS A 93 8.36 -5.63 2.90
N ILE A 94 7.58 -6.68 3.20
CA ILE A 94 7.99 -7.72 4.15
C ILE A 94 9.27 -8.38 3.66
N SER A 95 9.34 -8.80 2.39
CA SER A 95 10.54 -9.42 1.85
C SER A 95 11.77 -8.51 1.90
N ILE A 96 11.64 -7.23 1.58
CA ILE A 96 12.72 -6.25 1.69
C ILE A 96 13.23 -6.19 3.13
N HIS A 97 12.33 -6.10 4.11
CA HIS A 97 12.68 -6.04 5.53
C HIS A 97 13.41 -7.30 5.97
N GLU A 98 12.82 -8.47 5.73
CA GLU A 98 13.30 -9.77 6.20
C GLU A 98 14.61 -10.21 5.57
N THR A 99 14.87 -9.77 4.34
CA THR A 99 16.03 -10.23 3.56
C THR A 99 17.10 -9.16 3.42
N GLY A 100 16.90 -7.97 4.00
CA GLY A 100 17.79 -6.83 3.84
C GLY A 100 17.93 -6.43 2.37
N TRP A 101 16.81 -6.12 1.72
CA TRP A 101 16.72 -5.83 0.28
C TRP A 101 17.20 -7.00 -0.59
N GLY A 102 16.85 -8.24 -0.24
CA GLY A 102 17.23 -9.43 -1.00
C GLY A 102 18.68 -9.87 -0.80
N LYS A 103 19.46 -9.25 0.08
CA LYS A 103 20.89 -9.56 0.20
C LYS A 103 21.19 -10.77 1.10
N SER A 104 20.22 -11.20 1.91
CA SER A 104 20.38 -12.35 2.80
C SER A 104 20.71 -13.65 2.05
N THR A 105 21.42 -14.56 2.72
CA THR A 105 21.65 -15.93 2.25
C THR A 105 20.34 -16.71 2.12
N ASN A 106 19.38 -16.47 3.03
CA ASN A 106 18.01 -17.01 2.97
C ASN A 106 17.35 -16.78 1.61
N TRP A 107 17.46 -15.57 1.08
CA TRP A 107 16.92 -15.27 -0.25
C TRP A 107 17.84 -15.78 -1.38
N THR A 108 19.12 -15.43 -1.31
CA THR A 108 20.03 -15.62 -2.44
C THR A 108 20.33 -17.09 -2.74
N GLN A 109 20.41 -17.93 -1.70
CA GLN A 109 20.76 -19.35 -1.80
C GLN A 109 19.59 -20.29 -1.52
N TYR A 110 18.64 -19.87 -0.68
CA TYR A 110 17.59 -20.76 -0.17
C TYR A 110 16.18 -20.38 -0.59
N ASN A 111 16.06 -19.41 -1.50
CA ASN A 111 14.81 -18.98 -2.13
C ASN A 111 13.74 -18.54 -1.13
N ASN A 112 14.12 -18.22 0.12
CA ASN A 112 13.20 -17.90 1.19
C ASN A 112 12.97 -16.38 1.26
N PRO A 113 11.78 -15.89 0.88
CA PRO A 113 11.53 -14.47 0.68
C PRO A 113 11.33 -13.70 1.99
N ALA A 114 11.16 -14.39 3.13
CA ALA A 114 10.74 -13.75 4.38
C ALA A 114 11.26 -14.48 5.63
N SER A 115 12.40 -15.16 5.51
CA SER A 115 13.01 -16.01 6.55
C SER A 115 12.01 -17.01 7.17
N TRP A 116 11.03 -17.44 6.38
CA TRP A 116 9.92 -18.27 6.82
C TRP A 116 10.39 -19.66 7.24
N GLY A 117 9.90 -20.14 8.38
CA GLY A 117 10.30 -21.43 8.93
C GLY A 117 11.70 -21.46 9.54
N ILE A 118 12.29 -20.30 9.81
CA ILE A 118 13.58 -20.16 10.50
C ILE A 118 13.30 -19.60 11.89
N THR A 119 13.79 -20.29 12.93
CA THR A 119 13.63 -19.93 14.33
C THR A 119 14.99 -19.91 15.03
N ASP A 120 15.04 -19.58 16.31
CA ASP A 120 16.27 -19.69 17.12
C ASP A 120 16.85 -21.12 17.15
N SER A 121 16.00 -22.13 16.94
CA SER A 121 16.39 -23.54 16.82
C SER A 121 16.89 -23.94 15.41
N GLY A 122 16.93 -22.98 14.49
CA GLY A 122 17.29 -23.18 13.09
C GLY A 122 16.10 -23.42 12.17
N TRP A 123 16.36 -24.14 11.08
CA TRP A 123 15.39 -24.43 10.03
C TRP A 123 14.39 -25.50 10.43
N ASN A 124 13.11 -25.24 10.20
CA ASN A 124 12.06 -26.26 10.26
C ASN A 124 11.72 -26.79 8.84
N SER A 125 10.74 -27.69 8.76
CA SER A 125 10.31 -28.31 7.50
C SER A 125 9.89 -27.32 6.42
N GLU A 126 9.37 -26.15 6.80
CA GLU A 126 8.96 -25.10 5.84
C GLU A 126 10.17 -24.45 5.18
N ALA A 127 11.22 -24.14 5.95
CA ALA A 127 12.45 -23.59 5.38
C ALA A 127 13.11 -24.57 4.39
N TYR A 128 13.16 -25.87 4.74
CA TYR A 128 13.65 -26.92 3.85
C TYR A 128 12.78 -27.11 2.60
N LYS A 129 11.48 -26.84 2.68
CA LYS A 129 10.56 -26.92 1.55
C LYS A 129 10.81 -25.76 0.58
N LEU A 130 10.94 -24.55 1.10
CA LEU A 130 11.26 -23.35 0.32
C LEU A 130 12.60 -23.49 -0.43
N SER A 131 13.63 -24.05 0.22
CA SER A 131 14.95 -24.23 -0.39
C SER A 131 14.99 -25.17 -1.60
N LYS A 132 13.90 -25.90 -1.85
CA LYS A 132 13.74 -26.82 -2.99
C LYS A 132 12.84 -26.26 -4.09
N MET A 133 12.20 -25.12 -3.86
CA MET A 133 11.33 -24.44 -4.82
C MET A 133 12.12 -23.44 -5.66
N THR A 134 11.58 -22.99 -6.79
CA THR A 134 12.07 -21.74 -7.39
C THR A 134 11.69 -20.55 -6.51
N LYS A 135 12.35 -19.40 -6.70
CA LYS A 135 12.06 -18.17 -5.96
C LYS A 135 10.62 -17.70 -6.16
N GLU A 136 10.09 -17.82 -7.36
CA GLU A 136 8.72 -17.47 -7.70
C GLU A 136 7.71 -18.38 -6.98
N GLN A 137 7.96 -19.70 -7.01
CA GLN A 137 7.14 -20.67 -6.29
C GLN A 137 7.19 -20.44 -4.77
N ALA A 138 8.37 -20.14 -4.23
CA ALA A 138 8.57 -19.84 -2.83
C ALA A 138 7.80 -18.60 -2.37
N ILE A 139 7.80 -17.52 -3.17
CA ILE A 139 7.02 -16.30 -2.90
C ILE A 139 5.53 -16.61 -2.79
N VAL A 140 4.97 -17.31 -3.79
CA VAL A 140 3.54 -17.65 -3.81
C VAL A 140 3.18 -18.61 -2.68
N TYR A 141 4.03 -19.60 -2.41
CA TYR A 141 3.83 -20.55 -1.31
C TYR A 141 3.80 -19.84 0.04
N TRP A 142 4.80 -18.99 0.31
CA TRP A 142 4.89 -18.22 1.54
C TRP A 142 3.67 -17.33 1.76
N ALA A 143 3.24 -16.56 0.74
CA ALA A 143 2.06 -15.71 0.84
C ALA A 143 0.78 -16.53 1.14
N THR A 144 0.66 -17.73 0.56
CA THR A 144 -0.44 -18.65 0.85
C THR A 144 -0.43 -19.11 2.30
N GLN A 145 0.75 -19.48 2.84
CA GLN A 145 0.86 -19.87 4.25
C GLN A 145 0.58 -18.69 5.19
N LEU A 146 1.08 -17.50 4.86
CA LEU A 146 0.81 -16.27 5.60
C LEU A 146 -0.70 -15.99 5.65
N LYS A 147 -1.40 -16.10 4.52
CA LYS A 147 -2.86 -15.95 4.45
C LYS A 147 -3.58 -16.95 5.35
N ASN A 148 -3.25 -18.23 5.23
CA ASN A 148 -3.97 -19.30 5.92
C ASN A 148 -3.75 -19.27 7.43
N LEU A 149 -2.52 -19.00 7.87
CA LEU A 149 -2.16 -19.10 9.28
C LEU A 149 -2.38 -17.81 10.06
N TYR A 150 -2.17 -16.64 9.45
CA TYR A 150 -2.19 -15.34 10.14
C TYR A 150 -3.40 -14.48 9.80
N LEU A 151 -4.00 -14.63 8.62
CA LEU A 151 -4.99 -13.69 8.08
C LEU A 151 -6.35 -14.35 7.76
N THR A 152 -6.56 -15.56 8.28
CA THR A 152 -7.83 -16.30 8.16
C THR A 152 -8.33 -16.63 9.54
N LYS A 153 -9.60 -16.29 9.84
CA LYS A 153 -10.23 -16.62 11.13
C LYS A 153 -10.11 -18.12 11.40
N GLY A 154 -9.63 -18.49 12.58
CA GLY A 154 -9.35 -19.88 12.95
C GLY A 154 -7.97 -20.40 12.54
N GLY A 155 -7.19 -19.62 11.79
CA GLY A 155 -5.77 -19.89 11.55
C GLY A 155 -4.97 -19.86 12.86
N ALA A 156 -3.90 -20.66 12.92
CA ALA A 156 -3.13 -20.90 14.14
C ALA A 156 -2.59 -19.62 14.81
N TYR A 157 -2.35 -18.57 14.03
CA TYR A 157 -1.75 -17.31 14.48
C TYR A 157 -2.65 -16.10 14.19
N TYR A 158 -3.94 -16.32 13.92
CA TYR A 158 -4.86 -15.25 13.59
C TYR A 158 -5.06 -14.30 14.79
N SER A 159 -4.77 -13.02 14.59
CA SER A 159 -5.07 -11.95 15.56
C SER A 159 -5.60 -10.65 14.94
N GLY A 160 -6.10 -10.76 13.72
CA GLY A 160 -6.54 -9.64 12.88
C GLY A 160 -5.81 -9.64 11.54
N GLU A 161 -6.07 -8.61 10.73
CA GLU A 161 -5.69 -8.61 9.31
C GLU A 161 -4.65 -7.52 8.97
N THR A 162 -3.98 -6.95 9.96
CA THR A 162 -3.02 -5.86 9.78
C THR A 162 -1.59 -6.35 9.98
N LEU A 163 -0.59 -5.57 9.54
CA LEU A 163 0.82 -5.89 9.83
C LEU A 163 1.09 -6.01 11.34
N TYR A 164 0.42 -5.21 12.17
CA TYR A 164 0.55 -5.30 13.63
C TYR A 164 -0.05 -6.60 14.19
N SER A 165 -1.16 -7.08 13.62
CA SER A 165 -1.71 -8.39 13.96
C SER A 165 -0.80 -9.55 13.53
N ILE A 166 -0.20 -9.46 12.33
CA ILE A 166 0.80 -10.43 11.89
C ILE A 166 1.98 -10.44 12.87
N ASN A 167 2.51 -9.26 13.22
CA ASN A 167 3.69 -9.10 14.06
C ASN A 167 3.60 -9.88 15.38
N LYS A 168 2.42 -9.90 16.01
CA LYS A 168 2.19 -10.53 17.32
C LYS A 168 2.74 -11.97 17.43
N TYR A 169 2.69 -12.72 16.34
CA TYR A 169 3.17 -14.10 16.28
C TYR A 169 4.28 -14.33 15.24
N TYR A 170 4.52 -13.38 14.34
CA TYR A 170 5.50 -13.53 13.26
C TYR A 170 6.92 -13.16 13.71
N ALA A 171 7.09 -12.08 14.49
CA ALA A 171 8.38 -11.59 14.91
C ALA A 171 8.38 -11.14 16.38
N SER A 172 9.52 -11.32 17.05
CA SER A 172 9.72 -10.80 18.41
C SER A 172 9.97 -9.29 18.44
N ASP A 173 10.41 -8.70 17.32
CA ASP A 173 10.62 -7.27 17.19
C ASP A 173 9.30 -6.49 17.17
N LYS A 174 9.07 -5.70 18.21
CA LYS A 174 7.89 -4.83 18.32
C LYS A 174 7.84 -3.76 17.22
N ASN A 175 8.96 -3.43 16.60
CA ASN A 175 9.05 -2.44 15.51
C ASN A 175 8.92 -3.04 14.12
N TRP A 176 8.79 -4.36 13.97
CA TRP A 176 8.71 -5.06 12.69
C TRP A 176 7.66 -4.43 11.76
N ALA A 177 6.42 -4.29 12.25
CA ALA A 177 5.32 -3.71 11.46
C ALA A 177 5.61 -2.25 11.05
N SER A 178 6.14 -1.42 11.96
CA SER A 178 6.47 -0.03 11.64
C SER A 178 7.62 0.12 10.65
N SER A 179 8.59 -0.80 10.67
CA SER A 179 9.70 -0.82 9.73
C SER A 179 9.23 -1.16 8.32
N ILE A 180 8.29 -2.10 8.20
CA ILE A 180 7.66 -2.46 6.91
C ILE A 180 6.80 -1.31 6.40
N LEU A 181 6.01 -0.67 7.27
CA LEU A 181 5.20 0.50 6.90
C LEU A 181 6.06 1.67 6.42
N TYR A 182 7.25 1.86 7.00
CA TYR A 182 8.20 2.85 6.52
C TYR A 182 8.66 2.55 5.08
N ILE A 183 9.01 1.29 4.78
CA ILE A 183 9.37 0.88 3.41
C ILE A 183 8.18 1.07 2.46
N HIS A 184 7.00 0.62 2.88
CA HIS A 184 5.75 0.74 2.12
C HIS A 184 5.42 2.19 1.78
N SER A 185 5.56 3.12 2.72
CA SER A 185 5.34 4.55 2.46
C SER A 185 6.26 5.14 1.39
N ASN A 186 7.48 4.60 1.24
CA ASN A 186 8.40 5.01 0.18
C ASN A 186 8.07 4.34 -1.15
N LEU A 187 7.59 3.10 -1.13
CA LEU A 187 7.10 2.40 -2.30
C LEU A 187 5.87 3.11 -2.90
N VAL A 188 4.87 3.47 -2.08
CA VAL A 188 3.63 4.12 -2.51
C VAL A 188 3.90 5.44 -3.25
N LYS A 189 4.93 6.21 -2.85
CA LYS A 189 5.33 7.45 -3.57
C LYS A 189 5.76 7.22 -5.02
N THR A 190 6.07 5.97 -5.39
CA THR A 190 6.46 5.61 -6.76
C THR A 190 5.28 5.19 -7.64
N PHE A 191 4.09 5.01 -7.05
CA PHE A 191 2.89 4.56 -7.74
C PHE A 191 2.29 5.67 -8.61
N PRO A 192 1.47 5.32 -9.62
CA PRO A 192 0.70 6.33 -10.34
C PRO A 192 -0.34 6.97 -9.41
N GLU A 193 -0.74 8.20 -9.73
CA GLU A 193 -1.63 9.01 -8.87
C GLU A 193 -2.95 8.32 -8.55
N ASP A 194 -3.52 7.57 -9.50
CA ASP A 194 -4.77 6.83 -9.30
C ASP A 194 -4.61 5.65 -8.33
N ALA A 195 -3.47 4.95 -8.37
CA ALA A 195 -3.15 3.90 -7.41
C ALA A 195 -2.89 4.48 -6.00
N GLN A 196 -2.16 5.60 -5.89
CA GLN A 196 -1.97 6.31 -4.62
C GLN A 196 -3.31 6.76 -4.02
N ALA A 197 -4.22 7.29 -4.84
CA ALA A 197 -5.55 7.67 -4.40
C ALA A 197 -6.36 6.48 -3.90
N LYS A 198 -6.34 5.34 -4.62
CA LYS A 198 -7.03 4.12 -4.19
C LYS A 198 -6.47 3.57 -2.88
N GLU A 199 -5.14 3.56 -2.71
CA GLU A 199 -4.47 3.24 -1.45
C GLU A 199 -5.01 4.11 -0.31
N TRP A 200 -4.92 5.43 -0.46
CA TRP A 200 -5.38 6.37 0.55
C TRP A 200 -6.85 6.16 0.96
N VAL A 201 -7.73 5.84 0.01
CA VAL A 201 -9.15 5.56 0.27
C VAL A 201 -9.35 4.30 1.11
N MET A 202 -8.59 3.24 0.82
CA MET A 202 -8.64 1.99 1.59
C MET A 202 -8.10 2.20 3.00
N GLU A 203 -7.00 2.93 3.13
CA GLU A 203 -6.33 3.16 4.40
C GLU A 203 -7.18 4.01 5.37
N THR A 204 -7.75 5.09 4.87
CA THR A 204 -8.56 6.03 5.67
C THR A 204 -9.95 5.50 6.01
N ARG A 205 -10.34 4.33 5.48
CA ARG A 205 -11.66 3.71 5.67
C ARG A 205 -12.82 4.67 5.33
N ILE A 206 -12.55 5.71 4.54
CA ILE A 206 -13.51 6.77 4.22
C ILE A 206 -14.79 6.17 3.60
N MET A 207 -14.68 5.10 2.82
CA MET A 207 -15.84 4.49 2.18
C MET A 207 -16.59 3.46 3.06
N LYS A 208 -16.10 3.08 4.24
CA LYS A 208 -16.64 1.93 5.03
C LYS A 208 -18.14 1.96 5.32
N GLY A 209 -18.77 3.13 5.42
CA GLY A 209 -20.21 3.25 5.70
C GLY A 209 -21.13 3.21 4.48
N ASN A 210 -20.58 3.37 3.26
CA ASN A 210 -21.31 3.30 1.99
C ASN A 210 -20.98 2.03 1.20
N LEU A 211 -20.09 1.19 1.73
CA LEU A 211 -19.82 -0.12 1.20
C LEU A 211 -20.89 -1.08 1.73
N PRO A 212 -21.40 -2.02 0.92
CA PRO A 212 -22.20 -3.11 1.44
C PRO A 212 -21.43 -3.79 2.59
N ALA A 213 -22.18 -4.32 3.56
CA ALA A 213 -21.67 -5.07 4.70
C ALA A 213 -20.52 -6.02 4.30
N PRO A 214 -19.59 -6.35 5.23
CA PRO A 214 -18.23 -6.86 4.95
C PRO A 214 -18.15 -8.25 4.27
N ASP A 215 -19.25 -8.74 3.75
CA ASP A 215 -19.38 -9.98 3.01
C ASP A 215 -18.92 -9.85 1.54
N PHE A 216 -18.71 -8.63 1.05
CA PHE A 216 -18.18 -8.37 -0.30
C PHE A 216 -16.86 -7.59 -0.28
N TYR A 217 -15.81 -8.21 0.24
CA TYR A 217 -14.43 -7.94 -0.21
C TYR A 217 -14.18 -8.52 -1.61
N THR A 218 -15.17 -8.48 -2.50
CA THR A 218 -15.02 -9.01 -3.84
C THR A 218 -14.19 -8.04 -4.67
N LEU A 219 -13.16 -8.59 -5.30
CA LEU A 219 -12.33 -8.06 -6.38
C LEU A 219 -13.02 -6.98 -7.26
N ASP A 220 -14.33 -7.13 -7.50
CA ASP A 220 -15.16 -6.27 -8.37
C ASP A 220 -15.32 -4.80 -7.92
N TYR A 221 -15.39 -4.50 -6.62
CA TYR A 221 -15.61 -3.10 -6.19
C TYR A 221 -14.36 -2.23 -6.39
N TRP A 222 -13.18 -2.85 -6.34
CA TRP A 222 -11.90 -2.14 -6.30
C TRP A 222 -11.13 -2.23 -7.62
N THR A 223 -11.46 -3.19 -8.48
CA THR A 223 -10.93 -3.26 -9.85
C THR A 223 -11.61 -2.28 -10.81
N LYS A 224 -12.81 -1.77 -10.48
CA LYS A 224 -13.47 -0.75 -11.31
C LYS A 224 -12.72 0.59 -11.24
N PRO A 225 -12.64 1.35 -12.34
CA PRO A 225 -12.20 2.74 -12.30
C PRO A 225 -13.04 3.53 -11.29
N LEU A 226 -12.38 4.35 -10.46
CA LEU A 226 -13.08 5.25 -9.55
C LEU A 226 -13.99 6.17 -10.38
N THR A 227 -15.27 6.18 -10.03
CA THR A 227 -16.21 7.08 -10.68
C THR A 227 -15.91 8.53 -10.28
N ARG A 228 -16.30 9.50 -11.12
CA ARG A 228 -16.15 10.94 -10.80
C ARG A 228 -16.82 11.30 -9.45
N SER A 229 -17.90 10.61 -9.09
CA SER A 229 -18.62 10.81 -7.83
C SER A 229 -17.85 10.26 -6.63
N GLU A 230 -17.22 9.09 -6.76
CA GLU A 230 -16.35 8.54 -5.72
C GLU A 230 -15.13 9.44 -5.52
N LEU A 231 -14.50 9.89 -6.61
CA LEU A 231 -13.40 10.87 -6.56
C LEU A 231 -13.85 12.20 -5.90
N ALA A 232 -15.04 12.69 -6.21
CA ALA A 232 -15.58 13.91 -5.60
C ALA A 232 -15.83 13.74 -4.09
N ILE A 233 -16.30 12.58 -3.62
CA ILE A 233 -16.49 12.28 -2.19
C ILE A 233 -15.14 12.24 -1.46
N ILE A 234 -14.14 11.63 -2.08
CA ILE A 234 -12.77 11.56 -1.57
C ILE A 234 -12.20 12.97 -1.45
N LEU A 235 -12.26 13.76 -2.52
CA LEU A 235 -11.81 15.16 -2.53
C LEU A 235 -12.60 16.03 -1.54
N TYR A 236 -13.91 15.82 -1.41
CA TYR A 236 -14.75 16.54 -0.44
C TYR A 236 -14.28 16.27 1.01
N ARG A 237 -13.99 15.01 1.34
CA ARG A 237 -13.53 14.61 2.67
C ARG A 237 -12.08 14.98 2.97
N ILE A 238 -11.19 14.96 1.97
CA ILE A 238 -9.82 15.52 2.06
C ILE A 238 -9.90 17.00 2.42
N ASN A 239 -10.84 17.72 1.82
CA ASN A 239 -10.98 19.17 1.97
C ASN A 239 -11.76 19.59 3.24
N GLY A 240 -12.05 18.65 4.15
CA GLY A 240 -12.51 18.95 5.51
C GLY A 240 -13.81 19.77 5.59
N ARG A 241 -14.83 19.42 4.81
CA ARG A 241 -16.20 19.90 5.01
C ARG A 241 -17.17 18.74 5.11
#